data_AF-A0A8D0H117-F1
#
_entry.id   AF-A0A8D0H117-F1
#
_cell.length_a   1.000
_cell.length_b   1.000
_cell.length_c   1.000
_cell.angle_alpha   90.00
_cell.angle_beta   90.00
_cell.angle_gamma   90.00
#
_symmetry.space_group_name_H-M   'P 1'
#
loop_
_entity.id
_entity.type
_entity.pdbx_description
1 polymer ?
#
loop_
_entity_poly.entity_id
_entity_poly.type
_entity_poly.pdbx_seq_one_letter_code
_entity_poly.pdbx_strand_id
1 'polypeptide(L)'
;MGASRLLRAVLWGLLLPLVSAQEGILHASGNGTSLLSKDYCIWYNSAWTSLPNTLSNTTSTSLEILTPKVLCNDSDVPSAAIKGKAVVVMRGNCMFLDTARIAQRLGAKILLIASNTSLAVPSGNRTDFKDVTIPLVLIRYSDVVDIQQTFGSKVNVTLYSPSFPEFDYSMVVIFLISVFTVALGGYWSGVSELEDMKAVASSGDRETSRKEEENVTLTPFTVVIFVIICCVMLVLLYFFYKWLVYVIIAVFCVASALSLYNCLAALIRKISCGQCRISCCNRSIEVRLIFLAGFCIATAVVWAVFRNEDRFAWILQDILGVAFCLNFIKTLKMPNFKSCVILLGLLLLYDVFFVFITPFFTKNGESIMVEVAAGPFGNSEKSDGNLVEVPAERSAPHEKLPVVVRVPRLEFSVLTLCAKPFSLLGFGDIIVPGLLVAYCRRFDVQTSLSSIYYVSCTIAYAVGMVLTFVVLALTKMGQPALLYLVPCTLVTSSLVAWKRKEMKKFWKGNNYQMMDPLDYTAHEESASAATEQLEGQ
;
A
#
# COMPACT_ATOMS: atom_id res chain seq x y z
N MET A 1 -13.35 18.14 29.90
CA MET A 1 -14.29 17.00 29.71
C MET A 1 -14.66 16.71 28.24
N GLY A 2 -14.21 17.50 27.24
CA GLY A 2 -14.50 17.24 25.82
C GLY A 2 -13.60 16.19 25.14
N ALA A 3 -12.31 16.14 25.50
CA ALA A 3 -11.34 15.23 24.85
C ALA A 3 -11.61 13.74 25.11
N SER A 4 -12.13 13.36 26.28
CA SER A 4 -12.47 11.96 26.59
C SER A 4 -13.73 11.47 25.88
N ARG A 5 -14.64 12.38 25.50
CA ARG A 5 -15.83 12.06 24.72
C ARG A 5 -15.49 11.86 23.24
N LEU A 6 -14.58 12.66 22.70
CA LEU A 6 -14.07 12.46 21.34
C LEU A 6 -13.30 11.13 21.23
N LEU A 7 -12.45 10.83 22.21
CA LEU A 7 -11.71 9.56 22.26
C LEU A 7 -12.64 8.34 22.37
N ARG A 8 -13.73 8.46 23.14
CA ARG A 8 -14.76 7.41 23.24
C ARG A 8 -15.60 7.28 21.97
N ALA A 9 -15.89 8.37 21.26
CA ALA A 9 -16.59 8.33 19.99
C ALA A 9 -15.72 7.69 18.88
N VAL A 10 -14.41 7.99 18.87
CA VAL A 10 -13.44 7.33 17.97
C VAL A 10 -13.30 5.85 18.33
N LEU A 11 -13.24 5.49 19.62
CA LEU A 11 -13.24 4.08 20.05
C LEU A 11 -14.55 3.33 19.74
N TRP A 12 -15.70 4.02 19.77
CA TRP A 12 -17.00 3.43 19.42
C TRP A 12 -17.17 3.28 17.91
N GLY A 13 -16.62 4.19 17.10
CA GLY A 13 -16.55 4.03 15.64
C GLY A 13 -15.66 2.85 15.21
N LEU A 14 -14.71 2.44 16.06
CA LEU A 14 -13.83 1.28 15.87
C LEU A 14 -14.52 -0.09 16.02
N LEU A 15 -15.78 -0.13 16.47
CA LEU A 15 -16.47 -1.34 16.92
C LEU A 15 -17.79 -1.65 16.18
N LEU A 16 -18.10 -0.95 15.08
CA LEU A 16 -19.29 -1.27 14.29
C LEU A 16 -18.97 -2.33 13.23
N PRO A 17 -19.45 -3.58 13.36
CA PRO A 17 -19.39 -4.54 12.28
C PRO A 17 -20.46 -4.14 11.25
N LEU A 18 -20.04 -3.51 10.16
CA LEU A 18 -20.87 -3.52 8.95
C LEU A 18 -20.95 -4.98 8.47
N VAL A 19 -22.18 -5.47 8.32
CA VAL A 19 -22.49 -6.81 7.84
C VAL A 19 -21.92 -6.94 6.42
N SER A 20 -20.76 -7.59 6.33
CA SER A 20 -20.06 -7.86 5.07
C SER A 20 -20.65 -9.10 4.39
N ALA A 21 -20.84 -9.01 3.08
CA ALA A 21 -21.12 -10.17 2.25
C ALA A 21 -20.03 -11.24 2.40
N GLN A 22 -20.41 -12.51 2.41
CA GLN A 22 -19.46 -13.61 2.60
C GLN A 22 -19.10 -14.25 1.24
N GLU A 23 -17.81 -14.25 0.94
CA GLU A 23 -17.22 -14.81 -0.26
C GLU A 23 -17.02 -16.32 -0.09
N GLY A 24 -17.09 -17.08 -1.18
CA GLY A 24 -16.82 -18.52 -1.19
C GLY A 24 -16.00 -18.94 -2.41
N ILE A 25 -15.72 -20.24 -2.50
CA ILE A 25 -14.99 -20.85 -3.61
C ILE A 25 -15.85 -21.93 -4.27
N LEU A 26 -15.90 -21.89 -5.60
CA LEU A 26 -16.39 -22.97 -6.45
C LEU A 26 -15.19 -23.70 -7.05
N HIS A 27 -14.98 -24.94 -6.62
CA HIS A 27 -13.98 -25.82 -7.19
C HIS A 27 -14.59 -26.60 -8.34
N ALA A 28 -14.03 -26.45 -9.55
CA ALA A 28 -14.43 -27.20 -10.74
C ALA A 28 -13.38 -28.25 -11.08
N SER A 29 -13.84 -29.46 -11.39
CA SER A 29 -12.99 -30.60 -11.78
C SER A 29 -13.56 -31.29 -13.02
N GLY A 30 -12.67 -31.66 -13.95
CA GLY A 30 -13.02 -32.41 -15.16
C GLY A 30 -13.12 -33.92 -14.90
N ASN A 31 -14.04 -34.60 -15.59
CA ASN A 31 -14.19 -36.05 -15.47
C ASN A 31 -13.28 -36.78 -16.48
N GLY A 32 -12.01 -37.01 -16.12
CA GLY A 32 -11.00 -37.69 -16.95
C GLY A 32 -9.63 -37.78 -16.26
N THR A 33 -8.73 -38.64 -16.76
CA THR A 33 -7.45 -39.10 -16.18
C THR A 33 -6.39 -38.03 -15.84
N SER A 34 -6.69 -36.75 -16.07
CA SER A 34 -5.87 -35.63 -15.60
C SER A 34 -6.59 -34.93 -14.46
N LEU A 35 -5.93 -34.81 -13.32
CA LEU A 35 -6.24 -33.97 -12.14
C LEU A 35 -6.30 -32.46 -12.49
N LEU A 36 -6.97 -32.10 -13.59
CA LEU A 36 -7.21 -30.71 -13.94
C LEU A 36 -8.38 -30.25 -13.05
N SER A 37 -8.06 -29.41 -12.09
CA SER A 37 -9.03 -28.71 -11.26
C SER A 37 -8.68 -27.23 -11.18
N LYS A 38 -9.70 -26.41 -11.05
CA LYS A 38 -9.56 -24.95 -10.98
C LYS A 38 -10.62 -24.38 -10.07
N ASP A 39 -10.19 -23.44 -9.24
CA ASP A 39 -11.05 -22.75 -8.29
C ASP A 39 -11.52 -21.42 -8.87
N TYR A 40 -12.77 -21.06 -8.54
CA TYR A 40 -13.44 -19.86 -8.99
C TYR A 40 -14.06 -19.14 -7.80
N CYS A 41 -14.06 -17.80 -7.86
CA CYS A 41 -14.67 -16.99 -6.84
C CYS A 41 -16.19 -16.97 -6.98
N ILE A 42 -16.87 -17.05 -5.85
CA ILE A 42 -18.33 -16.96 -5.77
C ILE A 42 -18.78 -16.06 -4.62
N TRP A 43 -19.98 -15.49 -4.76
CA TRP A 43 -20.61 -14.67 -3.74
C TRP A 43 -21.90 -15.32 -3.29
N TYR A 44 -22.13 -15.36 -1.98
CA TYR A 44 -23.34 -15.92 -1.41
C TYR A 44 -23.75 -15.17 -0.15
N ASN A 45 -24.99 -15.40 0.27
CA ASN A 45 -25.49 -14.88 1.53
C ASN A 45 -25.48 -16.01 2.57
N SER A 46 -24.60 -15.89 3.57
CA SER A 46 -24.44 -16.91 4.61
C SER A 46 -25.67 -17.07 5.51
N ALA A 47 -26.54 -16.06 5.56
CA ALA A 47 -27.81 -16.13 6.27
C ALA A 47 -28.82 -17.08 5.58
N TRP A 48 -28.63 -17.37 4.30
CA TRP A 48 -29.55 -18.19 3.49
C TRP A 48 -28.92 -19.51 3.04
N THR A 49 -27.63 -19.52 2.79
CA THR A 49 -26.88 -20.70 2.34
C THR A 49 -25.65 -20.88 3.23
N SER A 50 -25.62 -21.95 4.02
CA SER A 50 -24.41 -22.34 4.74
C SER A 50 -23.53 -23.22 3.85
N LEU A 51 -22.31 -22.75 3.57
CA LEU A 51 -21.30 -23.53 2.87
C LEU A 51 -20.35 -24.18 3.89
N PRO A 52 -19.92 -25.43 3.65
CA PRO A 52 -18.93 -26.10 4.51
C PRO A 52 -17.55 -25.45 4.36
N ASN A 53 -16.73 -25.58 5.40
CA ASN A 53 -15.42 -24.93 5.48
C ASN A 53 -14.32 -25.68 4.71
N THR A 54 -14.52 -26.95 4.38
CA THR A 54 -13.51 -27.81 3.74
C THR A 54 -14.07 -28.57 2.55
N LEU A 55 -13.22 -28.79 1.54
CA LEU A 55 -13.54 -29.53 0.32
C LEU A 55 -13.94 -30.99 0.60
N SER A 56 -13.35 -31.64 1.62
CA SER A 56 -13.58 -33.05 1.96
C SER A 56 -15.00 -33.38 2.44
N ASN A 57 -15.74 -32.38 2.93
CA ASN A 57 -17.09 -32.56 3.47
C ASN A 57 -18.18 -32.26 2.42
N THR A 58 -17.79 -32.00 1.17
CA THR A 58 -18.71 -31.58 0.10
C THR A 58 -19.07 -32.71 -0.85
N THR A 59 -20.32 -32.70 -1.32
CA THR A 59 -20.77 -33.62 -2.39
C THR A 59 -20.55 -32.96 -3.75
N SER A 60 -19.71 -33.58 -4.59
CA SER A 60 -19.51 -33.13 -5.96
C SER A 60 -20.78 -33.30 -6.77
N THR A 61 -21.17 -32.24 -7.46
CA THR A 61 -22.39 -32.24 -8.29
C THR A 61 -22.02 -31.90 -9.73
N SER A 62 -22.61 -32.62 -10.69
CA SER A 62 -22.40 -32.33 -12.10
C SER A 62 -22.98 -30.96 -12.46
N LEU A 63 -22.19 -30.14 -13.13
CA LEU A 63 -22.55 -28.80 -13.58
C LEU A 63 -23.23 -28.85 -14.94
N GLU A 64 -24.38 -28.18 -15.06
CA GLU A 64 -25.09 -27.92 -16.31
C GLU A 64 -25.11 -26.40 -16.54
N ILE A 65 -24.50 -25.95 -17.64
CA ILE A 65 -24.47 -24.54 -18.02
C ILE A 65 -25.64 -24.26 -18.96
N LEU A 66 -26.63 -23.48 -18.50
CA LEU A 66 -27.84 -23.17 -19.26
C LEU A 66 -27.87 -21.75 -19.82
N THR A 67 -26.76 -21.00 -19.72
CA THR A 67 -26.66 -19.65 -20.29
C THR A 67 -26.89 -19.69 -21.81
N PRO A 68 -27.67 -18.77 -22.40
CA PRO A 68 -28.13 -17.49 -21.85
C PRO A 68 -29.51 -17.51 -21.14
N LYS A 69 -30.05 -18.68 -20.77
CA LYS A 69 -31.37 -18.76 -20.13
C LYS A 69 -31.37 -18.14 -18.72
N VAL A 70 -32.51 -17.54 -18.35
CA VAL A 70 -32.66 -16.72 -17.15
C VAL A 70 -33.48 -17.41 -16.05
N LEU A 71 -34.31 -18.41 -16.40
CA LEU A 71 -35.14 -19.19 -15.47
C LEU A 71 -36.10 -18.32 -14.64
N CYS A 72 -36.90 -17.47 -15.33
CA CYS A 72 -37.99 -16.74 -14.68
C CYS A 72 -39.33 -17.50 -14.78
N ASN A 73 -39.46 -18.45 -15.72
CA ASN A 73 -40.65 -19.29 -15.90
C ASN A 73 -40.31 -20.78 -15.87
N ASP A 74 -41.28 -21.60 -15.44
CA ASP A 74 -41.16 -23.07 -15.38
C ASP A 74 -40.95 -23.72 -16.77
N SER A 75 -41.32 -23.02 -17.86
CA SER A 75 -41.19 -23.51 -19.24
C SER A 75 -39.83 -23.21 -19.89
N ASP A 76 -38.98 -22.40 -19.23
CA ASP A 76 -37.72 -21.95 -19.84
C ASP A 76 -36.71 -23.10 -20.01
N VAL A 77 -36.80 -24.13 -19.18
CA VAL A 77 -35.85 -25.25 -19.15
C VAL A 77 -36.55 -26.60 -18.90
N PRO A 78 -36.25 -27.66 -19.69
CA PRO A 78 -36.76 -28.99 -19.41
C PRO A 78 -36.23 -29.55 -18.07
N SER A 79 -37.12 -30.13 -17.26
CA SER A 79 -36.80 -30.68 -15.93
C SER A 79 -35.70 -31.74 -15.93
N ALA A 80 -35.54 -32.49 -17.03
CA ALA A 80 -34.47 -33.47 -17.20
C ALA A 80 -33.06 -32.85 -17.22
N ALA A 81 -32.92 -31.59 -17.63
CA ALA A 81 -31.63 -30.90 -17.67
C ALA A 81 -31.18 -30.43 -16.27
N ILE A 82 -32.11 -30.26 -15.34
CA ILE A 82 -31.88 -29.63 -14.02
C ILE A 82 -31.78 -30.68 -12.90
N LYS A 83 -32.58 -31.74 -12.97
CA LYS A 83 -32.77 -32.69 -11.86
C LYS A 83 -31.45 -33.30 -11.38
N GLY A 84 -31.10 -33.04 -10.13
CA GLY A 84 -29.93 -33.59 -9.45
C GLY A 84 -28.58 -32.91 -9.80
N LYS A 85 -28.60 -31.83 -10.58
CA LYS A 85 -27.40 -31.14 -11.08
C LYS A 85 -27.22 -29.76 -10.43
N ALA A 86 -26.01 -29.21 -10.57
CA ALA A 86 -25.69 -27.81 -10.30
C ALA A 86 -25.94 -27.03 -11.58
N VAL A 87 -26.75 -25.97 -11.50
CA VAL A 87 -27.25 -25.31 -12.72
C VAL A 87 -26.81 -23.86 -12.75
N VAL A 88 -26.24 -23.45 -13.89
CA VAL A 88 -25.86 -22.05 -14.14
C VAL A 88 -26.90 -21.38 -15.03
N VAL A 89 -27.48 -20.28 -14.56
CA VAL A 89 -28.43 -19.43 -15.31
C VAL A 89 -27.92 -18.00 -15.38
N MET A 90 -28.34 -17.25 -16.39
CA MET A 90 -27.98 -15.84 -16.53
C MET A 90 -28.86 -14.96 -15.64
N ARG A 91 -28.27 -13.93 -15.02
CA ARG A 91 -29.01 -12.92 -14.25
C ARG A 91 -30.00 -12.19 -15.17
N GLY A 92 -31.26 -12.15 -14.76
CA GLY A 92 -32.30 -11.41 -15.47
C GLY A 92 -33.06 -10.43 -14.59
N ASN A 93 -34.25 -10.07 -15.06
CA ASN A 93 -35.12 -9.07 -14.44
C ASN A 93 -36.04 -9.62 -13.33
N CYS A 94 -36.05 -10.95 -13.11
CA CYS A 94 -36.80 -11.55 -12.01
C CYS A 94 -35.99 -11.57 -10.70
N MET A 95 -36.69 -11.70 -9.56
CA MET A 95 -36.04 -11.74 -8.26
C MET A 95 -35.22 -13.02 -8.09
N PHE A 96 -34.14 -12.92 -7.31
CA PHE A 96 -33.29 -14.06 -6.95
C PHE A 96 -34.08 -15.21 -6.29
N LEU A 97 -35.07 -14.86 -5.46
CA LEU A 97 -35.92 -15.82 -4.76
C LEU A 97 -36.80 -16.64 -5.72
N ASP A 98 -37.38 -16.00 -6.73
CA ASP A 98 -38.27 -16.67 -7.68
C ASP A 98 -37.48 -17.67 -8.53
N THR A 99 -36.31 -17.24 -9.00
CA THR A 99 -35.36 -18.09 -9.73
C THR A 99 -34.96 -19.31 -8.89
N ALA A 100 -34.68 -19.11 -7.60
CA ALA A 100 -34.33 -20.18 -6.68
C ALA A 100 -35.49 -21.16 -6.44
N ARG A 101 -36.73 -20.66 -6.29
CA ARG A 101 -37.92 -21.50 -6.13
C ARG A 101 -38.18 -22.37 -7.36
N ILE A 102 -38.04 -21.81 -8.56
CA ILE A 102 -38.22 -22.54 -9.82
C ILE A 102 -37.15 -23.63 -9.94
N ALA A 103 -35.87 -23.29 -9.71
CA ALA A 103 -34.77 -24.25 -9.74
C ALA A 103 -34.97 -25.41 -8.75
N GLN A 104 -35.42 -25.11 -7.53
CA GLN A 104 -35.72 -26.11 -6.51
C GLN A 104 -36.88 -27.02 -6.91
N ARG A 105 -37.99 -26.47 -7.46
CA ARG A 105 -39.12 -27.27 -7.96
C ARG A 105 -38.71 -28.20 -9.11
N LEU A 106 -37.81 -27.75 -9.97
CA LEU A 106 -37.25 -28.55 -11.06
C LEU A 106 -36.20 -29.58 -10.60
N GLY A 107 -35.87 -29.59 -9.29
CA GLY A 107 -35.01 -30.58 -8.66
C GLY A 107 -33.52 -30.27 -8.75
N ALA A 108 -33.12 -29.01 -8.91
CA ALA A 108 -31.72 -28.59 -8.86
C ALA A 108 -31.11 -28.91 -7.48
N LYS A 109 -29.82 -29.25 -7.44
CA LYS A 109 -29.07 -29.36 -6.16
C LYS A 109 -28.39 -28.06 -5.76
N ILE A 110 -27.92 -27.29 -6.75
CA ILE A 110 -27.18 -26.02 -6.57
C ILE A 110 -27.65 -25.06 -7.66
N LEU A 111 -27.88 -23.80 -7.31
CA LEU A 111 -28.19 -22.73 -8.27
C LEU A 111 -27.06 -21.70 -8.31
N LEU A 112 -26.48 -21.53 -9.51
CA LEU A 112 -25.46 -20.54 -9.84
C LEU A 112 -26.06 -19.48 -10.76
N ILE A 113 -26.00 -18.22 -10.35
CA ILE A 113 -26.49 -17.09 -11.16
C ILE A 113 -25.28 -16.35 -11.72
N ALA A 114 -25.13 -16.40 -13.04
CA ALA A 114 -24.09 -15.73 -13.79
C ALA A 114 -24.47 -14.26 -14.06
N SER A 115 -23.59 -13.32 -13.76
CA SER A 115 -23.82 -11.89 -14.00
C SER A 115 -22.69 -11.26 -14.82
N ASN A 116 -23.04 -10.27 -15.65
CA ASN A 116 -22.11 -9.49 -16.48
C ASN A 116 -21.70 -8.13 -15.88
N THR A 117 -22.53 -7.53 -15.01
CA THR A 117 -22.40 -6.09 -14.64
C THR A 117 -22.18 -5.86 -13.14
N SER A 118 -23.01 -6.46 -12.27
CA SER A 118 -22.81 -6.45 -10.81
C SER A 118 -23.14 -7.79 -10.17
N LEU A 119 -22.33 -8.20 -9.20
CA LEU A 119 -22.61 -9.30 -8.29
C LEU A 119 -23.27 -8.67 -7.07
N ALA A 120 -24.52 -8.25 -7.25
CA ALA A 120 -25.30 -7.78 -6.10
C ALA A 120 -25.57 -9.00 -5.22
N VAL A 121 -25.04 -8.95 -4.00
CA VAL A 121 -25.29 -9.99 -3.01
C VAL A 121 -26.78 -10.02 -2.80
N PRO A 122 -27.41 -11.20 -2.91
CA PRO A 122 -28.84 -11.22 -2.95
C PRO A 122 -29.29 -10.85 -1.53
N SER A 123 -30.07 -9.76 -1.47
CA SER A 123 -30.54 -9.12 -0.25
C SER A 123 -32.05 -9.27 -0.16
N GLY A 124 -32.56 -9.63 1.01
CA GLY A 124 -33.94 -10.05 1.21
C GLY A 124 -34.17 -10.52 2.64
N ASN A 125 -35.43 -10.56 3.06
CA ASN A 125 -35.75 -10.87 4.44
C ASN A 125 -35.50 -12.36 4.71
N ARG A 126 -34.88 -12.71 5.85
CA ARG A 126 -34.55 -14.10 6.20
C ARG A 126 -35.78 -15.01 6.26
N THR A 127 -36.97 -14.42 6.47
CA THR A 127 -38.27 -15.13 6.44
C THR A 127 -38.63 -15.64 5.06
N ASP A 128 -38.28 -14.91 4.00
CA ASP A 128 -38.76 -15.16 2.65
C ASP A 128 -37.96 -16.29 1.97
N PHE A 129 -36.75 -16.54 2.47
CA PHE A 129 -35.83 -17.58 2.02
C PHE A 129 -35.90 -18.89 2.83
N LYS A 130 -36.79 -19.00 3.83
CA LYS A 130 -36.94 -20.25 4.61
C LYS A 130 -37.33 -21.46 3.77
N ASP A 131 -38.05 -21.23 2.67
CA ASP A 131 -38.56 -22.29 1.79
C ASP A 131 -37.52 -22.77 0.76
N VAL A 132 -36.38 -22.07 0.65
CA VAL A 132 -35.30 -22.41 -0.28
C VAL A 132 -34.19 -23.15 0.46
N THR A 133 -34.01 -24.43 0.13
CA THR A 133 -33.01 -25.31 0.75
C THR A 133 -31.77 -25.52 -0.12
N ILE A 134 -31.83 -25.15 -1.39
CA ILE A 134 -30.69 -25.26 -2.32
C ILE A 134 -29.71 -24.09 -2.13
N PRO A 135 -28.38 -24.33 -2.20
CA PRO A 135 -27.39 -23.27 -2.22
C PRO A 135 -27.61 -22.29 -3.38
N LEU A 136 -27.77 -21.01 -3.05
CA LEU A 136 -27.89 -19.91 -4.00
C LEU A 136 -26.58 -19.12 -4.04
N VAL A 137 -25.93 -19.12 -5.19
CA VAL A 137 -24.60 -18.58 -5.36
C VAL A 137 -24.52 -17.73 -6.62
N LEU A 138 -23.82 -16.60 -6.56
CA LEU A 138 -23.52 -15.79 -7.73
C LEU A 138 -22.09 -16.05 -8.21
N ILE A 139 -21.94 -16.10 -9.53
CA ILE A 139 -20.67 -16.29 -10.22
C ILE A 139 -20.56 -15.28 -11.37
N ARG A 140 -19.33 -14.92 -11.75
CA ARG A 140 -19.12 -14.07 -12.93
C ARG A 140 -19.37 -14.87 -14.21
N TYR A 141 -20.00 -14.26 -15.20
CA TYR A 141 -20.21 -14.90 -16.49
C TYR A 141 -18.89 -15.25 -17.20
N SER A 142 -17.85 -14.41 -17.08
CA SER A 142 -16.52 -14.71 -17.61
C SER A 142 -15.89 -15.97 -17.00
N ASP A 143 -16.05 -16.17 -15.69
CA ASP A 143 -15.59 -17.36 -14.99
C ASP A 143 -16.38 -18.61 -15.46
N VAL A 144 -17.67 -18.46 -15.78
CA VAL A 144 -18.48 -19.55 -16.38
C VAL A 144 -17.99 -19.90 -17.79
N VAL A 145 -17.66 -18.91 -18.61
CA VAL A 145 -17.08 -19.13 -19.95
C VAL A 145 -15.73 -19.85 -19.84
N ASP A 146 -14.89 -19.46 -18.89
CA ASP A 146 -13.60 -20.10 -18.62
C ASP A 146 -13.76 -21.56 -18.13
N ILE A 147 -14.75 -21.86 -17.28
CA ILE A 147 -15.12 -23.24 -16.90
C ILE A 147 -15.45 -24.06 -18.14
N GLN A 148 -16.30 -23.52 -19.01
CA GLN A 148 -16.74 -24.22 -20.22
C GLN A 148 -15.59 -24.47 -21.21
N GLN A 149 -14.71 -23.48 -21.39
CA GLN A 149 -13.54 -23.60 -22.27
C GLN A 149 -12.49 -24.56 -21.71
N THR A 150 -12.30 -24.59 -20.39
CA THR A 150 -11.26 -25.39 -19.73
C THR A 150 -11.67 -26.85 -19.55
N PHE A 151 -12.92 -27.11 -19.15
CA PHE A 151 -13.37 -28.45 -18.75
C PHE A 151 -14.40 -29.09 -19.70
N GLY A 152 -14.92 -28.35 -20.67
CA GLY A 152 -15.91 -28.85 -21.63
C GLY A 152 -17.29 -29.09 -21.00
N SER A 153 -17.98 -30.14 -21.44
CA SER A 153 -19.39 -30.42 -21.08
C SER A 153 -19.58 -31.31 -19.85
N LYS A 154 -18.52 -31.91 -19.30
CA LYS A 154 -18.60 -32.83 -18.15
C LYS A 154 -17.76 -32.31 -17.00
N VAL A 155 -18.34 -31.37 -16.25
CA VAL A 155 -17.71 -30.71 -15.11
C VAL A 155 -18.40 -31.11 -13.81
N ASN A 156 -17.63 -31.41 -12.78
CA ASN A 156 -18.12 -31.56 -11.42
C ASN A 156 -17.72 -30.33 -10.61
N VAL A 157 -18.67 -29.76 -9.89
CA VAL A 157 -18.45 -28.60 -9.03
C VAL A 157 -18.71 -28.93 -7.56
N THR A 158 -17.95 -28.28 -6.70
CA THR A 158 -18.10 -28.31 -5.24
C THR A 158 -17.97 -26.90 -4.68
N LEU A 159 -18.85 -26.55 -3.74
CA LEU A 159 -18.90 -25.23 -3.08
C LEU A 159 -18.35 -25.34 -1.67
N TYR A 160 -17.43 -24.47 -1.28
CA TYR A 160 -16.92 -24.38 0.08
C TYR A 160 -16.53 -22.95 0.42
N SER A 161 -16.52 -22.62 1.71
CA SER A 161 -16.11 -21.31 2.22
C SER A 161 -15.08 -21.50 3.33
N PRO A 162 -13.78 -21.57 3.00
CA PRO A 162 -12.75 -21.69 4.02
C PRO A 162 -12.73 -20.48 4.95
N SER A 163 -12.49 -20.73 6.23
CA SER A 163 -12.32 -19.66 7.21
C SER A 163 -11.10 -18.81 6.86
N PHE A 164 -11.21 -17.50 7.09
CA PHE A 164 -10.08 -16.58 6.91
C PHE A 164 -8.88 -17.05 7.76
N PRO A 165 -7.70 -17.29 7.16
CA PRO A 165 -6.50 -17.57 7.94
C PRO A 165 -6.16 -16.34 8.79
N GLU A 166 -5.89 -16.55 10.07
CA GLU A 166 -5.57 -15.47 11.01
C GLU A 166 -4.18 -14.88 10.77
N PHE A 167 -3.30 -15.61 10.07
CA PHE A 167 -1.92 -15.22 9.80
C PHE A 167 -1.54 -15.58 8.37
N ASP A 168 -0.99 -14.62 7.63
CA ASP A 168 -0.54 -14.82 6.25
C ASP A 168 0.98 -14.59 6.18
N TYR A 169 1.72 -15.53 5.58
CA TYR A 169 3.17 -15.39 5.40
C TYR A 169 3.55 -14.14 4.60
N SER A 170 2.66 -13.59 3.76
CA SER A 170 2.92 -12.32 3.08
C SER A 170 3.16 -11.16 4.06
N MET A 171 2.53 -11.18 5.25
CA MET A 171 2.75 -10.16 6.29
C MET A 171 4.19 -10.22 6.84
N VAL A 172 4.74 -11.43 6.99
CA VAL A 172 6.13 -11.62 7.41
C VAL A 172 7.10 -11.12 6.36
N VAL A 173 6.82 -11.38 5.07
CA VAL A 173 7.66 -10.87 3.98
C VAL A 173 7.66 -9.34 3.95
N ILE A 174 6.48 -8.71 4.06
CA ILE A 174 6.37 -7.25 4.13
C ILE A 174 7.10 -6.70 5.35
N PHE A 175 6.96 -7.35 6.52
CA PHE A 175 7.69 -6.98 7.73
C PHE A 175 9.21 -6.98 7.51
N LEU A 176 9.74 -8.04 6.89
CA LEU A 176 11.17 -8.16 6.62
C LEU A 176 11.65 -7.09 5.63
N ILE A 177 10.90 -6.85 4.55
CA ILE A 177 11.22 -5.81 3.56
C ILE A 177 11.21 -4.42 4.21
N SER A 178 10.20 -4.10 5.02
CA SER A 178 10.06 -2.78 5.62
C SER A 178 11.14 -2.49 6.66
N VAL A 179 11.41 -3.43 7.57
CA VAL A 179 12.46 -3.31 8.59
C VAL A 179 13.83 -3.25 7.94
N PHE A 180 14.10 -4.08 6.93
CA PHE A 180 15.34 -4.02 6.16
C PHE A 180 15.54 -2.66 5.49
N THR A 181 14.51 -2.14 4.83
CA THR A 181 14.57 -0.85 4.12
C THR A 181 14.82 0.31 5.08
N VAL A 182 14.11 0.36 6.21
CA VAL A 182 14.29 1.41 7.23
C VAL A 182 15.67 1.34 7.88
N ALA A 183 16.11 0.14 8.27
CA ALA A 183 17.43 -0.05 8.87
C ALA A 183 18.55 0.32 7.89
N LEU A 184 18.51 -0.20 6.67
CA LEU A 184 19.53 0.08 5.67
C LEU A 184 19.55 1.56 5.27
N GLY A 185 18.38 2.18 5.06
CA GLY A 185 18.27 3.60 4.74
C GLY A 185 18.80 4.49 5.87
N GLY A 186 18.45 4.18 7.12
CA GLY A 186 18.96 4.89 8.29
C GLY A 186 20.47 4.74 8.48
N TYR A 187 20.99 3.52 8.32
CA TYR A 187 22.43 3.25 8.38
C TYR A 187 23.20 4.01 7.30
N TRP A 188 22.74 3.94 6.05
CA TRP A 188 23.37 4.59 4.91
C TRP A 188 23.37 6.12 5.07
N SER A 189 22.25 6.67 5.50
CA SER A 189 22.10 8.08 5.85
C SER A 189 23.14 8.56 6.86
N GLY A 190 23.46 7.75 7.88
CA GLY A 190 24.52 8.06 8.85
C GLY A 190 25.94 7.85 8.34
N VAL A 191 26.18 6.85 7.48
CA VAL A 191 27.49 6.65 6.84
C VAL A 191 27.82 7.82 5.92
N SER A 192 26.83 8.30 5.16
CA SER A 192 26.98 9.49 4.30
C SER A 192 27.39 10.72 5.12
N GLU A 193 26.75 10.94 6.27
CA GLU A 193 27.09 12.04 7.19
C GLU A 193 28.52 11.90 7.74
N LEU A 194 28.96 10.68 8.07
CA LEU A 194 30.33 10.44 8.53
C LEU A 194 31.37 10.72 7.43
N GLU A 195 31.06 10.39 6.19
CA GLU A 195 31.91 10.70 5.02
C GLU A 195 31.99 12.22 4.81
N ASP A 196 30.86 12.93 4.88
CA ASP A 196 30.79 14.39 4.79
C ASP A 196 31.70 15.05 5.87
N MET A 197 31.62 14.58 7.12
CA MET A 197 32.45 15.09 8.22
C MET A 197 33.94 14.84 8.03
N LYS A 198 34.32 13.66 7.53
CA LYS A 198 35.73 13.34 7.23
C LYS A 198 36.26 14.16 6.06
N ALA A 199 35.43 14.42 5.06
CA ALA A 199 35.79 15.27 3.93
C ALA A 199 36.10 16.70 4.41
N VAL A 200 35.24 17.28 5.26
CA VAL A 200 35.47 18.60 5.86
C VAL A 200 36.72 18.61 6.75
N ALA A 201 36.96 17.57 7.56
CA ALA A 201 38.13 17.52 8.45
C ALA A 201 39.48 17.34 7.71
N SER A 202 39.48 16.71 6.53
CA SER A 202 40.68 16.47 5.73
C SER A 202 41.00 17.59 4.73
N SER A 203 40.00 18.40 4.36
CA SER A 203 40.15 19.57 3.50
C SER A 203 40.28 20.85 4.33
N GLY A 204 41.36 20.97 5.11
CA GLY A 204 41.76 22.27 5.65
C GLY A 204 42.07 23.22 4.49
N ASP A 205 41.27 24.27 4.34
CA ASP A 205 41.39 25.36 3.35
C ASP A 205 41.64 24.95 1.90
N ARG A 206 40.56 24.55 1.19
CA ARG A 206 40.41 24.88 -0.24
C ARG A 206 38.98 24.65 -0.75
N GLU A 207 38.34 25.77 -1.06
CA GLU A 207 37.22 25.97 -1.97
C GLU A 207 35.93 25.17 -1.73
N THR A 208 34.92 25.93 -1.31
CA THR A 208 33.49 25.75 -1.57
C THR A 208 33.19 25.57 -3.07
N SER A 209 33.59 24.45 -3.68
CA SER A 209 32.97 23.96 -4.91
C SER A 209 33.41 22.55 -5.28
N ARG A 210 32.58 21.54 -4.98
CA ARG A 210 32.05 20.57 -5.96
C ARG A 210 31.37 19.40 -5.27
N LYS A 211 30.04 19.38 -5.46
CA LYS A 211 29.01 18.48 -4.90
C LYS A 211 28.55 18.88 -3.49
N GLU A 212 27.85 20.01 -3.40
CA GLU A 212 26.62 19.99 -2.62
C GLU A 212 25.79 18.85 -3.22
N GLU A 213 25.80 17.66 -2.60
CA GLU A 213 24.61 16.83 -2.68
C GLU A 213 23.48 17.75 -2.22
N GLU A 214 22.51 18.04 -3.10
CA GLU A 214 21.27 18.79 -2.77
C GLU A 214 20.53 18.01 -1.68
N ASN A 215 21.04 18.13 -0.46
CA ASN A 215 20.46 17.57 0.73
C ASN A 215 19.33 18.52 1.09
N VAL A 216 18.13 18.16 0.66
CA VAL A 216 16.92 18.94 0.95
C VAL A 216 16.69 18.87 2.46
N THR A 217 16.96 19.99 3.14
CA THR A 217 16.74 20.12 4.57
C THR A 217 15.28 20.46 4.84
N LEU A 218 14.64 19.65 5.68
CA LEU A 218 13.23 19.83 6.02
C LEU A 218 13.10 20.71 7.27
N THR A 219 13.10 22.02 7.04
CA THR A 219 12.72 23.02 8.03
C THR A 219 11.26 22.81 8.48
N PRO A 220 10.89 23.18 9.73
CA PRO A 220 9.52 23.02 10.21
C PRO A 220 8.45 23.65 9.30
N PHE A 221 8.80 24.76 8.63
CA PHE A 221 7.92 25.43 7.68
C PHE A 221 7.72 24.62 6.39
N THR A 222 8.80 24.08 5.81
CA THR A 222 8.71 23.26 4.59
C THR A 222 7.98 21.94 4.85
N VAL A 223 8.08 21.39 6.07
CA VAL A 223 7.28 20.24 6.52
C VAL A 223 5.78 20.52 6.47
N VAL A 224 5.33 21.68 6.95
CA VAL A 224 3.90 22.05 6.92
C VAL A 224 3.41 22.20 5.47
N ILE A 225 4.20 22.89 4.63
CA ILE A 225 3.89 23.01 3.19
C ILE A 225 3.81 21.64 2.53
N PHE A 226 4.76 20.75 2.82
CA PHE A 226 4.79 19.39 2.29
C PHE A 226 3.50 18.62 2.62
N VAL A 227 3.05 18.68 3.88
CA VAL A 227 1.79 18.01 4.28
C VAL A 227 0.58 18.62 3.58
N ILE A 228 0.52 19.94 3.42
CA ILE A 228 -0.57 20.61 2.68
C ILE A 228 -0.58 20.15 1.22
N ILE A 229 0.57 20.06 0.57
CA ILE A 229 0.69 19.55 -0.80
C ILE A 229 0.19 18.11 -0.88
N CYS A 230 0.55 17.24 0.07
CA CYS A 230 0.03 15.86 0.12
C CYS A 230 -1.51 15.83 0.24
N CYS A 231 -2.11 16.67 1.10
CA CYS A 231 -3.56 16.79 1.22
C CYS A 231 -4.22 17.22 -0.09
N VAL A 232 -3.70 18.28 -0.71
CA VAL A 232 -4.23 18.82 -1.97
C VAL A 232 -4.09 17.77 -3.07
N MET A 233 -2.93 17.13 -3.18
CA MET A 233 -2.67 16.10 -4.19
C MET A 233 -3.63 14.91 -4.04
N LEU A 234 -3.90 14.44 -2.81
CA LEU A 234 -4.84 13.34 -2.59
C LEU A 234 -6.28 13.72 -2.99
N VAL A 235 -6.74 14.92 -2.62
CA VAL A 235 -8.08 15.40 -3.02
C VAL A 235 -8.16 15.61 -4.53
N LEU A 236 -7.12 16.13 -5.16
CA LEU A 236 -7.05 16.25 -6.62
C LEU A 236 -7.08 14.87 -7.30
N LEU A 237 -6.37 13.89 -6.75
CA LEU A 237 -6.36 12.52 -7.25
C LEU A 237 -7.74 11.87 -7.15
N TYR A 238 -8.53 12.19 -6.12
CA TYR A 238 -9.93 11.78 -6.00
C TYR A 238 -10.79 12.32 -7.16
N PHE A 239 -10.68 13.61 -7.50
CA PHE A 239 -11.49 14.20 -8.58
C PHE A 239 -10.96 13.90 -10.01
N PHE A 240 -9.64 13.83 -10.19
CA PHE A 240 -8.98 13.78 -11.51
C PHE A 240 -8.13 12.50 -11.71
N TYR A 241 -8.57 11.38 -11.13
CA TYR A 241 -7.82 10.13 -11.12
C TYR A 241 -7.31 9.68 -12.50
N LYS A 242 -8.18 9.73 -13.52
CA LYS A 242 -7.87 9.26 -14.89
C LYS A 242 -6.62 9.90 -15.49
N TRP A 243 -6.30 11.14 -15.14
CA TRP A 243 -5.14 11.86 -15.66
C TRP A 243 -3.97 11.84 -14.67
N LEU A 244 -4.25 12.10 -13.38
CA LEU A 244 -3.22 12.20 -12.35
C LEU A 244 -2.50 10.88 -12.07
N VAL A 245 -3.15 9.73 -12.27
CA VAL A 245 -2.50 8.42 -12.10
C VAL A 245 -1.31 8.25 -13.05
N TYR A 246 -1.42 8.68 -14.31
CA TYR A 246 -0.32 8.61 -15.28
C TYR A 246 0.80 9.58 -14.94
N VAL A 247 0.47 10.76 -14.38
CA VAL A 247 1.47 11.71 -13.89
C VAL A 247 2.27 11.09 -12.75
N ILE A 248 1.60 10.46 -11.78
CA ILE A 248 2.26 9.79 -10.65
C ILE A 248 3.12 8.62 -11.15
N ILE A 249 2.64 7.82 -12.10
CA ILE A 249 3.42 6.73 -12.70
C ILE A 249 4.70 7.28 -13.38
N ALA A 250 4.59 8.37 -14.14
CA ALA A 250 5.74 8.99 -14.80
C ALA A 250 6.76 9.52 -13.79
N VAL A 251 6.30 10.23 -12.75
CA VAL A 251 7.15 10.72 -11.66
C VAL A 251 7.83 9.55 -10.94
N PHE A 252 7.09 8.48 -10.65
CA PHE A 252 7.64 7.28 -10.02
C PHE A 252 8.71 6.62 -10.90
N CYS A 253 8.51 6.50 -12.22
CA CYS A 253 9.52 5.93 -13.12
C CYS A 253 10.83 6.72 -13.10
N VAL A 254 10.74 8.05 -13.18
CA VAL A 254 11.94 8.93 -13.15
C VAL A 254 12.63 8.85 -11.79
N ALA A 255 11.86 9.00 -10.71
CA ALA A 255 12.39 9.00 -9.35
C ALA A 255 13.00 7.65 -8.96
N SER A 256 12.35 6.53 -9.31
CA SER A 256 12.85 5.19 -9.01
C SER A 256 14.04 4.81 -9.87
N ALA A 257 14.10 5.18 -11.16
CA ALA A 257 15.28 4.96 -11.99
C ALA A 257 16.51 5.70 -11.46
N LEU A 258 16.35 6.97 -11.07
CA LEU A 258 17.41 7.76 -10.43
C LEU A 258 17.84 7.14 -9.09
N SER A 259 16.87 6.73 -8.27
CA SER A 259 17.13 6.13 -6.97
C SER A 259 17.85 4.78 -7.09
N LEU A 260 17.45 3.94 -8.05
CA LEU A 260 18.08 2.67 -8.36
C LEU A 260 19.52 2.87 -8.86
N TYR A 261 19.75 3.88 -9.71
CA TYR A 261 21.09 4.27 -10.13
C TYR A 261 21.96 4.69 -8.95
N ASN A 262 21.47 5.56 -8.06
CA ASN A 262 22.20 5.98 -6.87
C ASN A 262 22.55 4.78 -5.97
N CYS A 263 21.60 3.86 -5.79
CA CYS A 263 21.82 2.68 -4.96
C CYS A 263 22.88 1.75 -5.55
N LEU A 264 22.74 1.40 -6.83
CA LEU A 264 23.66 0.49 -7.51
C LEU A 264 25.02 1.12 -7.78
N ALA A 265 25.10 2.43 -8.03
CA ALA A 265 26.37 3.12 -8.26
C ALA A 265 27.27 3.07 -7.03
N ALA A 266 26.71 3.16 -5.83
CA ALA A 266 27.46 3.00 -4.59
C ALA A 266 28.01 1.57 -4.41
N LEU A 267 27.23 0.55 -4.79
CA LEU A 267 27.68 -0.85 -4.79
C LEU A 267 28.78 -1.09 -5.83
N ILE A 268 28.60 -0.57 -7.04
CA ILE A 268 29.53 -0.76 -8.17
C ILE A 268 30.86 -0.06 -7.93
N ARG A 269 30.88 1.11 -7.28
CA ARG A 269 32.13 1.77 -6.89
C ARG A 269 32.98 0.94 -5.93
N LYS A 270 32.35 0.03 -5.16
CA LYS A 270 33.05 -0.90 -4.26
C LYS A 270 33.64 -2.11 -4.99
N ILE A 271 33.21 -2.39 -6.22
CA ILE A 271 33.67 -3.50 -7.05
C ILE A 271 34.81 -3.02 -7.95
N SER A 272 35.96 -3.70 -7.90
CA SER A 272 37.19 -3.34 -8.63
C SER A 272 37.22 -3.76 -10.11
N CYS A 273 36.20 -4.45 -10.62
CA CYS A 273 36.17 -4.97 -11.98
C CYS A 273 35.70 -3.93 -13.02
N GLY A 274 36.43 -3.81 -14.14
CA GLY A 274 35.99 -3.11 -15.37
C GLY A 274 36.21 -1.59 -15.42
N GLN A 275 37.44 -1.09 -15.18
CA GLN A 275 37.78 0.34 -15.13
C GLN A 275 38.02 1.01 -16.51
N CYS A 276 37.23 0.69 -17.54
CA CYS A 276 37.34 1.38 -18.82
C CYS A 276 36.80 2.82 -18.72
N ARG A 277 37.63 3.81 -19.04
CA ARG A 277 37.30 5.24 -19.04
C ARG A 277 37.29 5.77 -20.47
N ILE A 278 36.21 6.45 -20.85
CA ILE A 278 36.12 7.20 -22.10
C ILE A 278 36.24 8.68 -21.75
N SER A 279 37.15 9.40 -22.42
CA SER A 279 37.29 10.85 -22.28
C SER A 279 36.50 11.54 -23.39
N CYS A 280 35.53 12.38 -23.03
CA CYS A 280 34.78 13.22 -23.98
C CYS A 280 34.58 14.61 -23.36
N CYS A 281 34.82 15.67 -24.14
CA CYS A 281 34.68 17.07 -23.71
C CYS A 281 35.31 17.38 -22.33
N ASN A 282 36.58 17.02 -22.14
CA ASN A 282 37.36 17.30 -20.92
C ASN A 282 36.79 16.66 -19.62
N ARG A 283 35.86 15.70 -19.74
CA ARG A 283 35.39 14.87 -18.62
C ARG A 283 35.60 13.38 -18.92
N SER A 284 36.21 12.67 -17.97
CA SER A 284 36.35 11.22 -18.03
C SER A 284 35.08 10.56 -17.47
N ILE A 285 34.33 9.83 -18.30
CA ILE A 285 33.16 9.07 -17.88
C ILE A 285 33.51 7.58 -17.83
N GLU A 286 33.23 6.93 -16.71
CA GLU A 286 33.38 5.47 -16.58
C GLU A 286 32.27 4.78 -17.37
N VAL A 287 32.64 3.95 -18.34
CA VAL A 287 31.72 3.25 -19.25
C VAL A 287 30.68 2.43 -18.47
N ARG A 288 31.11 1.84 -17.35
CA ARG A 288 30.28 1.07 -16.42
C ARG A 288 29.11 1.87 -15.84
N LEU A 289 29.27 3.18 -15.59
CA LEU A 289 28.20 4.02 -15.06
C LEU A 289 27.14 4.33 -16.14
N ILE A 290 27.56 4.44 -17.40
CA ILE A 290 26.63 4.62 -18.53
C ILE A 290 25.79 3.36 -18.73
N PHE A 291 26.42 2.18 -18.76
CA PHE A 291 25.71 0.91 -18.82
C PHE A 291 24.75 0.72 -17.64
N LEU A 292 25.17 1.12 -16.44
CA LEU A 292 24.31 1.09 -15.26
C LEU A 292 23.10 2.01 -15.41
N ALA A 293 23.29 3.25 -15.87
CA ALA A 293 22.20 4.17 -16.10
C ALA A 293 21.20 3.61 -17.14
N GLY A 294 21.70 3.04 -18.23
CA GLY A 294 20.89 2.34 -19.23
C GLY A 294 20.08 1.17 -18.64
N PHE A 295 20.71 0.36 -17.78
CA PHE A 295 20.05 -0.73 -17.08
C PHE A 295 18.93 -0.25 -16.14
N CYS A 296 19.17 0.81 -15.35
CA CYS A 296 18.15 1.38 -14.45
C CYS A 296 16.95 1.94 -15.23
N ILE A 297 17.19 2.67 -16.32
CA ILE A 297 16.13 3.21 -17.18
C ILE A 297 15.36 2.07 -17.83
N ALA A 298 16.05 1.06 -18.38
CA ALA A 298 15.40 -0.10 -18.98
C ALA A 298 14.52 -0.85 -17.97
N THR A 299 14.99 -1.02 -16.73
CA THR A 299 14.21 -1.65 -15.66
C THR A 299 12.92 -0.88 -15.35
N ALA A 300 13.00 0.45 -15.23
CA ALA A 300 11.83 1.30 -15.00
C ALA A 300 10.85 1.27 -16.19
N VAL A 301 11.35 1.28 -17.44
CA VAL A 301 10.53 1.21 -18.65
C VAL A 301 9.84 -0.16 -18.78
N VAL A 302 10.56 -1.26 -18.52
CA VAL A 302 9.98 -2.61 -18.52
C VAL A 302 8.87 -2.70 -17.49
N TRP A 303 9.09 -2.19 -16.28
CA TRP A 303 8.02 -2.11 -15.28
C TRP A 303 6.84 -1.28 -15.79
N ALA A 304 7.08 -0.10 -16.36
CA ALA A 304 6.02 0.77 -16.86
C ALA A 304 5.18 0.11 -17.96
N VAL A 305 5.80 -0.63 -18.89
CA VAL A 305 5.09 -1.33 -19.98
C VAL A 305 4.27 -2.51 -19.45
N PHE A 306 4.87 -3.32 -18.57
CA PHE A 306 4.23 -4.54 -18.04
C PHE A 306 3.50 -4.32 -16.70
N ARG A 307 3.25 -3.07 -16.29
CA ARG A 307 2.68 -2.73 -14.96
C ARG A 307 1.34 -3.40 -14.63
N ASN A 308 0.59 -3.78 -15.65
CA ASN A 308 -0.72 -4.41 -15.52
C ASN A 308 -0.63 -5.94 -15.37
N GLU A 309 0.56 -6.53 -15.52
CA GLU A 309 0.79 -7.98 -15.36
C GLU A 309 1.03 -8.36 -13.89
N ASP A 310 0.01 -8.97 -13.27
CA ASP A 310 0.05 -9.32 -11.85
C ASP A 310 1.02 -10.46 -11.49
N ARG A 311 1.57 -11.20 -12.47
CA ARG A 311 2.45 -12.35 -12.18
C ARG A 311 3.85 -11.94 -11.72
N PHE A 312 4.44 -10.93 -12.35
CA PHE A 312 5.84 -10.54 -12.12
C PHE A 312 6.05 -9.04 -11.96
N ALA A 313 5.12 -8.18 -12.37
CA ALA A 313 5.32 -6.74 -12.30
C ALA A 313 5.45 -6.22 -10.85
N TRP A 314 4.86 -6.94 -9.88
CA TRP A 314 4.98 -6.62 -8.46
C TRP A 314 6.43 -6.71 -7.95
N ILE A 315 7.21 -7.70 -8.42
CA ILE A 315 8.63 -7.86 -8.02
C ILE A 315 9.42 -6.62 -8.46
N LEU A 316 9.21 -6.21 -9.71
CA LEU A 316 9.92 -5.07 -10.29
C LEU A 316 9.49 -3.76 -9.62
N GLN A 317 8.20 -3.62 -9.29
CA GLN A 317 7.68 -2.49 -8.51
C GLN A 317 8.32 -2.41 -7.12
N ASP A 318 8.42 -3.54 -6.42
CA ASP A 318 8.97 -3.59 -5.06
C ASP A 318 10.46 -3.29 -5.05
N ILE A 319 11.23 -3.78 -6.03
CA ILE A 319 12.65 -3.44 -6.18
C ILE A 319 12.84 -1.93 -6.43
N LEU A 320 12.06 -1.37 -7.37
CA LEU A 320 12.08 0.07 -7.68
C LEU A 320 11.62 0.92 -6.47
N GLY A 321 10.60 0.43 -5.75
CA GLY A 321 10.05 1.04 -4.56
C GLY A 321 11.03 1.05 -3.38
N VAL A 322 11.71 -0.07 -3.11
CA VAL A 322 12.75 -0.14 -2.07
C VAL A 322 13.90 0.79 -2.41
N ALA A 323 14.38 0.81 -3.66
CA ALA A 323 15.41 1.74 -4.09
C ALA A 323 14.98 3.21 -3.91
N PHE A 324 13.74 3.53 -4.28
CA PHE A 324 13.13 4.84 -4.07
C PHE A 324 13.09 5.21 -2.57
N CYS A 325 12.58 4.34 -1.71
CA CYS A 325 12.52 4.55 -0.25
C CYS A 325 13.92 4.75 0.35
N LEU A 326 14.91 3.93 -0.02
CA LEU A 326 16.29 4.04 0.48
C LEU A 326 16.91 5.39 0.09
N ASN A 327 16.81 5.77 -1.18
CA ASN A 327 17.34 7.04 -1.67
C ASN A 327 16.63 8.22 -0.99
N PHE A 328 15.32 8.16 -0.81
CA PHE A 328 14.55 9.22 -0.16
C PHE A 328 14.91 9.40 1.32
N ILE A 329 15.08 8.30 2.08
CA ILE A 329 15.55 8.33 3.48
C ILE A 329 17.00 8.86 3.56
N LYS A 330 17.84 8.55 2.56
CA LYS A 330 19.20 9.08 2.47
C LYS A 330 19.20 10.60 2.20
N THR A 331 18.49 11.07 1.18
CA THR A 331 18.60 12.46 0.69
C THR A 331 17.91 13.48 1.57
N LEU A 332 16.81 13.12 2.22
CA LEU A 332 16.12 14.06 3.11
C LEU A 332 16.82 14.17 4.46
N LYS A 333 17.34 15.36 4.73
CA LYS A 333 18.01 15.68 6.00
C LYS A 333 17.03 16.38 6.93
N MET A 334 16.74 15.75 8.08
CA MET A 334 16.02 16.39 9.17
C MET A 334 17.01 17.19 10.01
N PRO A 335 16.83 18.51 10.17
CA PRO A 335 17.76 19.33 10.93
C PRO A 335 17.67 19.04 12.44
N ASN A 336 16.44 18.89 12.96
CA ASN A 336 16.17 18.85 14.39
C ASN A 336 15.08 17.81 14.70
N PHE A 337 15.10 17.23 15.92
CA PHE A 337 14.04 16.32 16.37
C PHE A 337 12.67 17.01 16.43
N LYS A 338 12.62 18.32 16.68
CA LYS A 338 11.37 19.12 16.58
C LYS A 338 10.71 18.98 15.20
N SER A 339 11.48 19.00 14.11
CA SER A 339 10.94 18.81 12.76
C SER A 339 10.35 17.40 12.60
N CYS A 340 11.01 16.38 13.13
CA CYS A 340 10.50 15.00 13.11
C CYS A 340 9.17 14.89 13.87
N VAL A 341 9.07 15.45 15.08
CA VAL A 341 7.83 15.44 15.88
C VAL A 341 6.69 16.14 15.16
N ILE A 342 6.95 17.29 14.53
CA ILE A 342 5.95 18.03 13.75
C ILE A 342 5.52 17.23 12.53
N LEU A 343 6.46 16.71 11.72
CA LEU A 343 6.15 15.95 10.51
C LEU A 343 5.34 14.69 10.85
N LEU A 344 5.84 13.85 11.76
CA LEU A 344 5.18 12.59 12.11
C LEU A 344 3.82 12.84 12.79
N GLY A 345 3.72 13.89 13.62
CA GLY A 345 2.46 14.28 14.25
C GLY A 345 1.41 14.78 13.25
N LEU A 346 1.81 15.60 12.26
CA LEU A 346 0.92 16.06 11.21
C LEU A 346 0.49 14.93 10.28
N LEU A 347 1.40 14.04 9.91
CA LEU A 347 1.06 12.89 9.06
C LEU A 347 0.20 11.85 9.77
N LEU A 348 0.38 11.68 11.09
CA LEU A 348 -0.56 10.90 11.92
C LEU A 348 -1.96 11.51 11.90
N LEU A 349 -2.07 12.83 12.08
CA LEU A 349 -3.37 13.52 12.03
C LEU A 349 -4.00 13.40 10.64
N TYR A 350 -3.20 13.53 9.59
CA TYR A 350 -3.61 13.32 8.20
C TYR A 350 -4.20 11.92 7.99
N ASP A 351 -3.51 10.87 8.44
CA ASP A 351 -3.93 9.48 8.24
C ASP A 351 -5.24 9.20 8.98
N VAL A 352 -5.35 9.65 10.24
CA VAL A 352 -6.57 9.55 11.04
C VAL A 352 -7.73 10.33 10.39
N PHE A 353 -7.47 11.53 9.87
CA PHE A 353 -8.50 12.33 9.21
C PHE A 353 -8.98 11.66 7.93
N PHE A 354 -8.07 11.25 7.05
CA PHE A 354 -8.44 10.66 5.77
C PHE A 354 -9.04 9.27 5.89
N VAL A 355 -8.72 8.49 6.92
CA VAL A 355 -9.32 7.16 7.14
C VAL A 355 -10.65 7.25 7.90
N PHE A 356 -10.71 7.97 9.03
CA PHE A 356 -11.88 7.93 9.92
C PHE A 356 -12.85 9.10 9.74
N ILE A 357 -12.37 10.28 9.33
CA ILE A 357 -13.21 11.48 9.26
C ILE A 357 -13.84 11.64 7.87
N THR A 358 -13.11 11.34 6.80
CA THR A 358 -13.66 11.50 5.43
C THR A 358 -14.88 10.63 5.10
N PRO A 359 -15.08 9.41 5.65
CA PRO A 359 -16.33 8.67 5.49
C PRO A 359 -17.59 9.48 5.84
N PHE A 360 -17.50 10.42 6.79
CA PHE A 360 -18.63 11.27 7.16
C PHE A 360 -18.95 12.38 6.14
N PHE A 361 -18.01 12.69 5.25
CA PHE A 361 -18.17 13.72 4.21
C PHE A 361 -18.47 13.14 2.83
N THR A 362 -18.03 11.90 2.57
CA THR A 362 -18.28 11.21 1.30
C THR A 362 -19.70 10.64 1.26
N LYS A 363 -20.40 10.79 0.12
CA LYS A 363 -21.76 10.27 -0.08
C LYS A 363 -21.86 8.74 0.05
N ASN A 364 -20.74 8.04 -0.18
CA ASN A 364 -20.68 6.59 -0.21
C ASN A 364 -20.35 5.97 1.16
N GLY A 365 -20.09 6.77 2.19
CA GLY A 365 -19.65 6.26 3.50
C GLY A 365 -18.24 5.64 3.49
N GLU A 366 -17.53 5.71 2.37
CA GLU A 366 -16.15 5.25 2.23
C GLU A 366 -15.14 6.37 2.44
N SER A 367 -13.97 5.98 2.94
CA SER A 367 -12.86 6.91 3.13
C SER A 367 -12.19 7.24 1.79
N ILE A 368 -11.89 8.52 1.57
CA ILE A 368 -11.25 8.99 0.33
C ILE A 368 -9.91 8.26 0.10
N MET A 369 -9.18 7.94 1.17
CA MET A 369 -7.91 7.21 1.09
C MET A 369 -8.07 5.80 0.53
N VAL A 370 -9.13 5.09 0.93
CA VAL A 370 -9.42 3.75 0.42
C VAL A 370 -9.87 3.82 -1.04
N GLU A 371 -10.73 4.77 -1.37
CA GLU A 371 -11.25 4.93 -2.74
C GLU A 371 -10.14 5.33 -3.73
N VAL A 372 -9.23 6.20 -3.32
CA VAL A 372 -8.07 6.59 -4.14
C VAL A 372 -7.06 5.45 -4.27
N ALA A 373 -6.83 4.68 -3.20
CA ALA A 373 -5.93 3.51 -3.23
C ALA A 373 -6.50 2.36 -4.08
N ALA A 374 -7.81 2.19 -4.09
CA ALA A 374 -8.53 1.20 -4.90
C ALA A 374 -8.82 1.68 -6.34
N GLY A 375 -8.82 3.00 -6.55
CA GLY A 375 -9.28 3.65 -7.77
C GLY A 375 -10.80 3.93 -7.73
N PRO A 376 -11.27 5.10 -8.21
CA PRO A 376 -12.65 5.62 -8.02
C PRO A 376 -13.79 4.83 -8.68
N PHE A 377 -13.54 3.61 -9.17
CA PHE A 377 -14.57 2.70 -9.70
C PHE A 377 -14.49 1.28 -9.12
N GLY A 378 -13.54 0.99 -8.22
CA GLY A 378 -13.54 -0.28 -7.48
C GLY A 378 -14.75 -0.42 -6.57
N ASN A 379 -15.25 0.70 -6.04
CA ASN A 379 -16.29 0.75 -5.03
C ASN A 379 -17.35 1.80 -5.36
N SER A 380 -18.00 1.73 -6.54
CA SER A 380 -19.38 2.23 -6.62
C SER A 380 -20.31 1.29 -5.81
N GLU A 381 -19.98 1.09 -4.54
CA GLU A 381 -20.84 0.51 -3.51
C GLU A 381 -21.80 1.62 -3.09
N LYS A 382 -23.07 1.43 -3.45
CA LYS A 382 -24.17 2.29 -3.04
C LYS A 382 -24.27 2.28 -1.52
N SER A 383 -23.98 3.40 -0.88
CA SER A 383 -24.56 3.74 0.42
C SER A 383 -25.81 4.59 0.20
N ASP A 384 -26.81 3.99 -0.44
CA ASP A 384 -28.21 4.36 -0.21
C ASP A 384 -28.81 3.17 0.54
N GLY A 385 -29.43 3.44 1.69
CA GLY A 385 -29.89 2.38 2.61
C GLY A 385 -30.67 1.29 1.87
N ASN A 386 -30.23 0.04 2.07
CA ASN A 386 -30.68 -1.19 1.41
C ASN A 386 -30.19 -1.41 -0.04
N LEU A 387 -28.91 -1.72 -0.25
CA LEU A 387 -28.40 -2.79 -1.12
C LEU A 387 -26.87 -2.70 -1.18
N VAL A 388 -26.15 -3.79 -0.85
CA VAL A 388 -24.69 -3.89 -1.08
C VAL A 388 -24.47 -4.40 -2.50
N GLU A 389 -24.12 -3.51 -3.42
CA GLU A 389 -23.82 -3.83 -4.82
C GLU A 389 -22.31 -3.88 -5.05
N VAL A 390 -21.77 -5.10 -5.25
CA VAL A 390 -20.37 -5.32 -5.64
C VAL A 390 -20.31 -5.33 -7.18
N PRO A 391 -19.42 -4.56 -7.85
CA PRO A 391 -19.25 -4.61 -9.31
C PRO A 391 -18.84 -6.01 -9.81
N ALA A 392 -19.39 -6.50 -10.93
CA ALA A 392 -19.13 -7.85 -11.48
C ALA A 392 -17.97 -7.93 -12.46
N GLU A 393 -17.32 -6.82 -12.74
CA GLU A 393 -16.18 -6.82 -13.64
C GLU A 393 -14.89 -6.91 -12.83
N ARG A 394 -13.98 -7.81 -13.24
CA ARG A 394 -12.56 -7.44 -13.25
C ARG A 394 -12.44 -6.39 -14.35
N SER A 395 -12.85 -5.15 -14.08
CA SER A 395 -12.85 -4.12 -15.11
C SER A 395 -11.42 -3.96 -15.63
N ALA A 396 -11.34 -3.79 -16.96
CA ALA A 396 -10.14 -3.56 -17.78
C ALA A 396 -9.07 -2.72 -17.05
N PRO A 397 -7.76 -2.89 -17.35
CA PRO A 397 -6.67 -2.59 -16.42
C PRO A 397 -6.77 -1.17 -15.87
N HIS A 398 -7.39 -1.03 -14.70
CA HIS A 398 -7.43 0.23 -13.99
C HIS A 398 -6.04 0.46 -13.43
N GLU A 399 -5.48 1.60 -13.81
CA GLU A 399 -4.10 1.97 -13.49
C GLU A 399 -3.89 1.93 -11.97
N LYS A 400 -3.07 0.99 -11.50
CA LYS A 400 -2.79 0.81 -10.07
C LYS A 400 -1.68 1.76 -9.64
N LEU A 401 -1.89 2.59 -8.61
CA LEU A 401 -0.86 3.52 -8.17
C LEU A 401 0.40 2.80 -7.62
N PRO A 402 1.61 3.23 -8.01
CA PRO A 402 2.86 2.66 -7.53
C PRO A 402 3.32 3.36 -6.24
N VAL A 403 2.47 3.41 -5.21
CA VAL A 403 2.81 4.01 -3.90
C VAL A 403 2.90 2.99 -2.77
N VAL A 404 2.86 1.70 -3.12
CA VAL A 404 2.74 0.59 -2.18
C VAL A 404 3.67 -0.55 -2.56
N VAL A 405 4.23 -1.21 -1.55
CA VAL A 405 4.84 -2.54 -1.66
C VAL A 405 3.73 -3.56 -1.82
N ARG A 406 3.89 -4.52 -2.74
CA ARG A 406 2.87 -5.53 -3.07
C ARG A 406 3.45 -6.92 -2.95
N VAL A 407 3.03 -7.66 -1.92
CA VAL A 407 3.42 -9.07 -1.77
C VAL A 407 2.21 -9.95 -2.01
N PRO A 408 2.27 -10.92 -2.94
CA PRO A 408 1.17 -11.85 -3.15
C PRO A 408 0.95 -12.65 -1.86
N ARG A 409 -0.32 -12.85 -1.50
CA ARG A 409 -0.69 -13.73 -0.39
C ARG A 409 -0.24 -15.14 -0.71
N LEU A 410 0.54 -15.71 0.20
CA LEU A 410 1.22 -17.00 -0.03
C LEU A 410 0.35 -18.18 0.42
N GLU A 411 -0.70 -17.93 1.21
CA GLU A 411 -1.69 -18.92 1.59
C GLU A 411 -2.93 -18.87 0.70
N PHE A 412 -3.37 -20.05 0.25
CA PHE A 412 -4.60 -20.19 -0.51
C PHE A 412 -5.81 -19.86 0.37
N SER A 413 -6.47 -18.74 0.09
CA SER A 413 -7.65 -18.27 0.82
C SER A 413 -8.69 -17.70 -0.13
N VAL A 414 -9.97 -17.64 0.31
CA VAL A 414 -11.07 -17.03 -0.45
C VAL A 414 -10.69 -15.62 -0.92
N LEU A 415 -10.04 -14.86 -0.04
CA LEU A 415 -9.58 -13.50 -0.31
C LEU A 415 -8.54 -13.43 -1.44
N THR A 416 -7.70 -14.46 -1.60
CA THR A 416 -6.70 -14.55 -2.69
C THR A 416 -7.37 -14.78 -4.04
N LEU A 417 -8.50 -15.48 -4.05
CA LEU A 417 -9.29 -15.77 -5.26
C LEU A 417 -10.31 -14.66 -5.59
N CYS A 418 -10.87 -14.02 -4.56
CA CYS A 418 -12.02 -13.12 -4.64
C CYS A 418 -11.70 -11.63 -4.48
N ALA A 419 -10.82 -11.23 -3.55
CA ALA A 419 -10.80 -9.86 -3.01
C ALA A 419 -9.42 -9.24 -2.78
N LYS A 420 -8.58 -9.26 -3.81
CA LYS A 420 -7.20 -8.71 -3.88
C LYS A 420 -6.15 -9.73 -3.40
N PRO A 421 -5.36 -10.31 -4.33
CA PRO A 421 -4.36 -11.34 -3.99
C PRO A 421 -3.09 -10.76 -3.35
N PHE A 422 -3.04 -9.47 -3.02
CA PHE A 422 -1.83 -8.81 -2.52
C PHE A 422 -2.06 -8.22 -1.13
N SER A 423 -1.08 -8.42 -0.26
CA SER A 423 -0.92 -7.60 0.93
C SER A 423 -0.17 -6.32 0.55
N LEU A 424 -0.63 -5.19 1.07
CA LEU A 424 -0.19 -3.85 0.68
C LEU A 424 0.42 -3.12 1.88
N LEU A 425 1.54 -2.44 1.66
CA LEU A 425 2.13 -1.50 2.63
C LEU A 425 2.53 -0.21 1.91
N GLY A 426 2.13 0.95 2.44
CA GLY A 426 2.44 2.23 1.83
C GLY A 426 3.92 2.58 1.91
N PHE A 427 4.48 3.20 0.85
CA PHE A 427 5.83 3.77 0.93
C PHE A 427 5.92 4.86 2.01
N GLY A 428 4.82 5.58 2.26
CA GLY A 428 4.72 6.54 3.36
C GLY A 428 5.01 5.92 4.73
N ASP A 429 4.53 4.70 4.98
CA ASP A 429 4.69 3.98 6.25
C ASP A 429 6.14 3.49 6.48
N ILE A 430 6.93 3.40 5.41
CA ILE A 430 8.37 3.08 5.45
C ILE A 430 9.18 4.37 5.57
N ILE A 431 8.93 5.32 4.67
CA ILE A 431 9.69 6.56 4.54
C ILE A 431 9.54 7.43 5.80
N VAL A 432 8.31 7.66 6.27
CA VAL A 432 8.05 8.68 7.29
C VAL A 432 8.71 8.31 8.63
N PRO A 433 8.51 7.09 9.18
CA PRO A 433 9.29 6.64 10.33
C PRO A 433 10.79 6.46 10.01
N GLY A 434 11.13 6.09 8.77
CA GLY A 434 12.51 5.94 8.31
C GLY A 434 13.33 7.23 8.39
N LEU A 435 12.72 8.39 8.14
CA LEU A 435 13.35 9.71 8.31
C LEU A 435 13.75 9.98 9.77
N LEU A 436 12.95 9.53 10.73
CA LEU A 436 13.29 9.61 12.15
C LEU A 436 14.44 8.66 12.51
N VAL A 437 14.44 7.43 11.99
CA VAL A 437 15.55 6.47 12.20
C VAL A 437 16.86 7.01 11.61
N ALA A 438 16.80 7.61 10.42
CA ALA A 438 17.92 8.30 9.80
C ALA A 438 18.43 9.48 10.64
N TYR A 439 17.54 10.31 11.18
CA TYR A 439 17.92 11.38 12.11
C TYR A 439 18.62 10.83 13.36
N CYS A 440 18.09 9.78 13.97
CA CYS A 440 18.70 9.12 15.14
C CYS A 440 20.12 8.61 14.82
N ARG A 441 20.33 8.01 13.65
CA ARG A 441 21.67 7.56 13.22
C ARG A 441 22.63 8.72 13.01
N ARG A 442 22.18 9.80 12.36
CA ARG A 442 23.01 11.01 12.17
C ARG A 442 23.39 11.59 13.53
N PHE A 443 22.44 11.72 14.46
CA PHE A 443 22.71 12.24 15.80
C PHE A 443 23.72 11.37 16.59
N ASP A 444 23.64 10.04 16.48
CA ASP A 444 24.62 9.10 17.05
C ASP A 444 26.03 9.39 16.52
N VAL A 445 26.17 9.55 15.20
CA VAL A 445 27.45 9.85 14.53
C VAL A 445 28.01 11.19 15.01
N GLN A 446 27.17 12.23 15.06
CA GLN A 446 27.58 13.58 15.49
C GLN A 446 28.04 13.65 16.94
N THR A 447 27.49 12.79 17.81
CA THR A 447 27.82 12.78 19.24
C THR A 447 28.83 11.69 19.58
N SER A 448 29.42 11.00 18.58
CA SER A 448 30.36 9.87 18.76
C SER A 448 29.83 8.78 19.69
N LEU A 449 28.50 8.61 19.72
CA LEU A 449 27.83 7.64 20.58
C LEU A 449 27.82 6.26 19.89
N SER A 450 27.91 5.19 20.70
CA SER A 450 27.48 3.87 20.25
C SER A 450 26.03 4.00 19.78
N SER A 451 25.70 3.42 18.61
CA SER A 451 24.50 3.61 17.77
C SER A 451 23.13 3.35 18.45
N ILE A 452 22.92 3.88 19.64
CA ILE A 452 21.88 3.51 20.60
C ILE A 452 20.57 4.17 20.20
N TYR A 453 20.60 5.43 19.77
CA TYR A 453 19.40 6.08 19.25
C TYR A 453 18.92 5.36 17.98
N TYR A 454 19.84 5.04 17.06
CA TYR A 454 19.54 4.28 15.85
C TYR A 454 18.95 2.89 16.13
N VAL A 455 19.62 2.08 16.95
CA VAL A 455 19.16 0.71 17.26
C VAL A 455 17.83 0.75 18.00
N SER A 456 17.68 1.62 19.01
CA SER A 456 16.43 1.71 19.77
C SER A 456 15.26 2.19 18.91
N CYS A 457 15.48 3.13 18.00
CA CYS A 457 14.43 3.62 17.09
C CYS A 457 14.05 2.57 16.04
N THR A 458 15.03 1.83 15.52
CA THR A 458 14.80 0.71 14.57
C THR A 458 14.00 -0.42 15.20
N ILE A 459 14.32 -0.80 16.45
CA ILE A 459 13.53 -1.79 17.20
C ILE A 459 12.11 -1.27 17.44
N ALA A 460 11.95 0.00 17.80
CA ALA A 460 10.64 0.60 18.00
C ALA A 460 9.78 0.59 16.72
N TYR A 461 10.39 0.81 15.55
CA TYR A 461 9.71 0.66 14.26
C TYR A 461 9.25 -0.78 14.04
N ALA A 462 10.12 -1.77 14.27
CA ALA A 462 9.76 -3.19 14.15
C ALA A 462 8.62 -3.58 15.10
N VAL A 463 8.65 -3.12 16.36
CA VAL A 463 7.56 -3.34 17.34
C VAL A 463 6.26 -2.68 16.87
N GLY A 464 6.33 -1.46 16.35
CA GLY A 464 5.18 -0.77 15.78
C GLY A 464 4.56 -1.53 14.60
N MET A 465 5.39 -2.05 13.69
CA MET A 465 4.94 -2.88 12.57
C MET A 465 4.26 -4.17 13.06
N VAL A 466 4.83 -4.88 14.04
CA VAL A 466 4.19 -6.06 14.62
C VAL A 466 2.84 -5.70 15.23
N LEU A 467 2.75 -4.58 15.94
CA LEU A 467 1.49 -4.10 16.51
C LEU A 467 0.45 -3.82 15.41
N THR A 468 0.84 -3.21 14.28
CA THR A 468 -0.09 -3.02 13.14
C THR A 468 -0.67 -4.34 12.63
N PHE A 469 0.16 -5.38 12.50
CA PHE A 469 -0.31 -6.69 12.03
C PHE A 469 -1.19 -7.39 13.06
N VAL A 470 -0.86 -7.30 14.36
CA VAL A 470 -1.70 -7.87 15.43
C VAL A 470 -3.09 -7.22 15.42
N VAL A 471 -3.16 -5.88 15.33
CA VAL A 471 -4.48 -5.22 15.32
C VAL A 471 -5.22 -5.49 14.01
N LEU A 472 -4.53 -5.56 12.86
CA LEU A 472 -5.13 -5.97 11.59
C LEU A 472 -5.74 -7.39 11.69
N ALA A 473 -5.03 -8.34 12.31
CA ALA A 473 -5.51 -9.70 12.49
C ALA A 473 -6.72 -9.78 13.42
N LEU A 474 -6.74 -8.99 14.51
CA LEU A 474 -7.84 -8.96 15.47
C LEU A 474 -9.09 -8.26 14.93
N THR A 475 -8.91 -7.13 14.25
CA THR A 475 -10.03 -6.28 13.81
C THR A 475 -10.56 -6.67 12.44
N LYS A 476 -9.77 -7.40 11.62
CA LYS A 476 -10.11 -7.79 10.24
C LYS A 476 -10.48 -6.60 9.34
N MET A 477 -10.09 -5.38 9.74
CA MET A 477 -10.34 -4.13 9.03
C MET A 477 -9.00 -3.43 8.77
N GLY A 478 -8.87 -2.81 7.59
CA GLY A 478 -7.69 -2.00 7.27
C GLY A 478 -7.60 -0.79 8.19
N GLN A 479 -6.47 -0.64 8.88
CA GLN A 479 -6.23 0.46 9.81
C GLN A 479 -5.02 1.31 9.37
N PRO A 480 -5.00 2.60 9.75
CA PRO A 480 -3.89 3.49 9.45
C PRO A 480 -2.61 3.00 10.16
N ALA A 481 -1.56 2.64 9.41
CA ALA A 481 -0.34 2.06 9.98
C ALA A 481 0.45 3.09 10.82
N LEU A 482 0.44 4.37 10.40
CA LEU A 482 1.12 5.45 11.13
C LEU A 482 0.57 5.63 12.56
N LEU A 483 -0.68 5.23 12.81
CA LEU A 483 -1.30 5.27 14.15
C LEU A 483 -0.50 4.51 15.20
N TYR A 484 0.18 3.43 14.80
CA TYR A 484 0.99 2.60 15.68
C TYR A 484 2.48 2.91 15.56
N LEU A 485 2.97 3.18 14.34
CA LEU A 485 4.39 3.42 14.10
C LEU A 485 4.91 4.73 14.71
N VAL A 486 4.13 5.81 14.58
CA VAL A 486 4.51 7.14 15.08
C VAL A 486 4.69 7.16 16.61
N PRO A 487 3.72 6.72 17.43
CA PRO A 487 3.92 6.72 18.88
C PRO A 487 5.05 5.79 19.31
N CYS A 488 5.17 4.59 18.74
CA CYS A 488 6.25 3.66 19.09
C CYS A 488 7.64 4.27 18.87
N THR A 489 7.86 4.90 17.71
CA THR A 489 9.17 5.47 17.34
C THR A 489 9.48 6.79 18.07
N LEU A 490 8.51 7.71 18.19
CA LEU A 490 8.70 9.00 18.87
C LEU A 490 8.85 8.85 20.38
N VAL A 491 8.00 8.04 21.02
CA VAL A 491 8.06 7.83 22.48
C VAL A 491 9.37 7.17 22.86
N THR A 492 9.76 6.11 22.15
CA THR A 492 11.04 5.42 22.40
C THR A 492 12.23 6.38 22.25
N SER A 493 12.30 7.15 21.15
CA SER A 493 13.39 8.11 20.92
C SER A 493 13.44 9.20 22.01
N SER A 494 12.28 9.71 22.43
CA SER A 494 12.17 10.70 23.50
C SER A 494 12.58 10.13 24.86
N LEU A 495 12.20 8.88 25.17
CA LEU A 495 12.58 8.20 26.41
C LEU A 495 14.10 7.96 26.49
N VAL A 496 14.73 7.56 25.37
CA VAL A 496 16.20 7.41 25.31
C VAL A 496 16.89 8.76 25.56
N ALA A 497 16.42 9.83 24.89
CA ALA A 497 16.95 11.18 25.08
C ALA A 497 16.78 11.69 26.52
N TRP A 498 15.66 11.37 27.16
CA TRP A 498 15.40 11.75 28.55
C TRP A 498 16.28 10.97 29.53
N LYS A 499 16.39 9.64 29.37
CA LYS A 499 17.27 8.81 30.23
C LYS A 499 18.73 9.26 30.16
N ARG A 500 19.17 9.75 29.00
CA ARG A 500 20.54 10.26 28.79
C ARG A 500 20.73 11.72 29.21
N LYS A 501 19.67 12.43 29.59
CA LYS A 501 19.68 13.87 29.93
C LYS A 501 20.14 14.77 28.76
N GLU A 502 20.03 14.30 27.52
CA GLU A 502 20.45 15.02 26.30
C GLU A 502 19.27 15.64 25.54
N MET A 503 18.06 15.58 26.10
CA MET A 503 16.82 16.00 25.44
C MET A 503 16.88 17.41 24.85
N LYS A 504 17.55 18.37 25.51
CA LYS A 504 17.69 19.73 24.97
C LYS A 504 18.51 19.78 23.68
N LYS A 505 19.62 19.03 23.63
CA LYS A 505 20.49 18.90 22.45
C LYS A 505 19.79 18.13 21.34
N PHE A 506 19.13 17.03 21.69
CA PHE A 506 18.37 16.21 20.76
C PHE A 506 17.18 16.99 20.14
N TRP A 507 16.48 17.82 20.93
CA TRP A 507 15.33 18.61 20.50
C TRP A 507 15.70 19.75 19.54
N LYS A 508 16.76 20.50 19.87
CA LYS A 508 17.22 21.66 19.09
C LYS A 508 18.09 21.30 17.90
N GLY A 509 18.62 20.08 17.84
CA GLY A 509 19.66 19.69 16.89
C GLY A 509 21.03 20.29 17.27
N ASN A 510 22.10 19.84 16.61
CA ASN A 510 23.39 20.51 16.71
C ASN A 510 23.31 21.81 15.89
N ASN A 511 23.70 22.94 16.49
CA ASN A 511 23.67 24.28 15.90
C ASN A 511 24.62 24.40 14.67
N TYR A 512 24.28 23.81 13.53
CA TYR A 512 25.07 23.93 12.30
C TYR A 512 24.30 24.49 11.10
N GLN A 513 23.09 25.03 11.28
CA GLN A 513 22.36 25.74 10.21
C GLN A 513 21.73 27.08 10.64
N MET A 514 22.24 27.70 11.69
CA MET A 514 22.02 29.12 11.99
C MET A 514 23.37 29.77 12.29
N MET A 515 24.22 29.85 11.27
CA MET A 515 25.07 31.02 11.10
C MET A 515 24.43 31.79 9.96
N ASP A 516 23.49 32.68 10.31
CA ASP A 516 23.22 33.82 9.45
C ASP A 516 24.52 34.64 9.32
N PRO A 517 24.71 35.35 8.19
CA PRO A 517 25.97 35.96 7.82
C PRO A 517 26.41 36.91 8.93
N LEU A 518 27.72 36.93 9.18
CA LEU A 518 28.39 37.97 9.93
C LEU A 518 27.76 39.33 9.62
N ASP A 519 27.26 39.97 10.66
CA ASP A 519 26.99 41.40 10.73
C ASP A 519 28.34 42.11 10.56
N TYR A 520 28.82 42.14 9.32
CA TYR A 520 29.98 42.90 8.87
C TYR A 520 29.52 44.33 8.55
N THR A 521 28.81 44.94 9.48
CA THR A 521 28.41 46.36 9.45
C THR A 521 28.45 46.93 10.87
N ALA A 522 29.60 46.82 11.53
CA ALA A 522 29.84 47.53 12.80
C ALA A 522 31.32 47.91 13.05
N HIS A 523 32.18 47.93 12.03
CA HIS A 523 33.56 48.40 12.19
C HIS A 523 34.09 49.34 11.09
N GLU A 524 33.25 49.80 10.16
CA GLU A 524 33.65 50.83 9.17
C GLU A 524 33.31 52.28 9.57
N GLU A 525 32.75 52.52 10.76
CA GLU A 525 32.47 53.88 11.27
C GLU A 525 33.49 54.38 12.30
N SER A 526 34.57 53.64 12.58
CA SER A 526 35.62 54.08 13.53
C SER A 526 36.99 54.32 12.89
N ALA A 527 37.11 54.19 11.56
CA ALA A 527 38.34 54.48 10.82
C ALA A 527 38.25 55.71 9.91
N SER A 528 37.06 56.27 9.67
CA SER A 528 36.88 57.51 8.89
C SER A 528 36.85 58.79 9.74
N ALA A 529 36.67 58.69 11.07
CA ALA A 529 36.69 59.85 11.97
C ALA A 529 38.09 60.24 12.50
N ALA A 530 39.14 59.47 12.18
CA ALA A 530 40.51 59.73 12.65
C ALA A 530 41.42 60.41 11.62
N THR A 531 40.93 60.72 10.42
CA THR A 531 41.74 61.31 9.33
C THR A 531 41.30 62.72 8.90
N GLU A 532 40.22 63.28 9.49
CA GLU A 532 39.74 64.65 9.21
C GLU A 532 39.94 65.65 10.37
N GLN A 533 40.81 65.35 11.34
CA GLN A 533 41.21 66.32 12.38
C GLN A 533 42.71 66.69 12.39
N LEU A 534 43.45 66.43 11.29
CA LEU A 534 44.84 66.88 11.16
C LEU A 534 45.15 67.77 9.95
N GLU A 535 44.13 68.19 9.19
CA GLU A 535 44.24 69.28 8.20
C GLU A 535 43.16 70.32 8.47
N GLY A 536 43.37 71.17 9.48
CA GLY A 536 42.37 72.20 9.79
C GLY A 536 42.49 72.98 11.08
N GLN A 537 43.68 73.13 11.68
CA GLN A 537 44.07 74.33 12.47
C GLN A 537 45.52 74.29 12.91
#